data_AF-G9L141-F1
#
_entry.id   AF-G9L141-F1
#
_cell.length_a   1.000
_cell.length_b   1.000
_cell.length_c   1.000
_cell.angle_alpha   90.00
_cell.angle_beta   90.00
_cell.angle_gamma   90.00
#
_symmetry.space_group_name_H-M   'P 1'
#
loop_
_entity.id
_entity.type
_entity.pdbx_description
1 polymer ?
#
loop_
_entity_poly.entity_id
_entity_poly.type
_entity_poly.pdbx_seq_one_letter_code
_entity_poly.pdbx_strand_id
1 'polypeptide(L)' 'VKQQKCNMFSLLFLGLGIISFFTFFLQGFTFGKAGEILTTRLRSLAFRAMLRQDMSWFDDHKNSTGALSTRLAT' A
#
# COMPACT_ATOMS: atom_id res chain seq x y z
N VAL A 1 -3.52 49.32 -9.98
CA VAL A 1 -2.33 48.44 -9.87
C VAL A 1 -2.45 47.35 -8.80
N LYS A 2 -2.98 47.63 -7.59
CA LYS A 2 -3.13 46.61 -6.51
C LYS A 2 -4.04 45.41 -6.88
N GLN A 3 -5.19 45.64 -7.52
CA GLN A 3 -6.13 44.56 -7.91
C GLN A 3 -5.57 43.59 -8.95
N GLN A 4 -4.74 44.06 -9.88
CA GLN A 4 -4.11 43.22 -10.90
C GLN A 4 -3.18 42.16 -10.27
N LYS A 5 -2.45 42.54 -9.20
CA LYS A 5 -1.60 41.61 -8.46
C LYS A 5 -2.43 40.56 -7.72
N CYS A 6 -3.53 40.94 -7.07
CA CYS A 6 -4.44 39.97 -6.42
C CYS A 6 -5.01 38.96 -7.41
N ASN A 7 -5.42 39.39 -8.60
CA ASN A 7 -5.95 38.48 -9.61
C ASN A 7 -4.90 37.47 -10.09
N MET A 8 -3.65 37.92 -10.24
CA MET A 8 -2.52 37.04 -10.60
C MET A 8 -2.22 36.00 -9.52
N PHE A 9 -2.21 36.39 -8.24
CA PHE A 9 -2.04 35.44 -7.14
C PHE A 9 -3.22 34.46 -7.03
N SER A 10 -4.45 34.92 -7.26
CA SER A 10 -5.64 34.06 -7.22
C SER A 10 -5.59 32.98 -8.31
N LEU A 11 -5.17 33.32 -9.53
CA LEU A 11 -4.94 32.36 -10.61
C LEU A 11 -3.81 31.35 -10.29
N LEU A 12 -2.74 31.80 -9.64
CA LEU A 12 -1.65 30.92 -9.20
C LEU A 12 -2.11 29.90 -8.15
N PHE A 13 -2.87 30.33 -7.15
CA PHE A 13 -3.43 29.41 -6.15
C PHE A 13 -4.41 28.41 -6.76
N LEU A 14 -5.20 28.83 -7.75
CA LEU A 14 -6.07 27.93 -8.48
C LEU A 14 -5.28 26.85 -9.23
N GLY A 15 -4.20 27.24 -9.93
CA GLY A 15 -3.30 26.30 -10.61
C GLY A 15 -2.64 25.32 -9.64
N LEU A 16 -2.15 25.81 -8.50
CA LEU A 16 -1.58 24.96 -7.44
C LEU A 16 -2.60 23.98 -6.88
N GLY A 17 -3.86 24.40 -6.71
CA GLY A 17 -4.94 23.53 -6.26
C GLY A 17 -5.19 22.37 -7.22
N ILE A 18 -5.22 22.65 -8.52
CA ILE A 18 -5.40 21.62 -9.57
C ILE A 18 -4.23 20.63 -9.56
N ILE A 19 -2.99 21.12 -9.52
CA ILE A 19 -1.79 20.27 -9.49
C ILE A 19 -1.81 19.40 -8.22
N SER A 20 -2.10 20.00 -7.06
CA SER A 20 -2.19 19.30 -5.79
C SER A 20 -3.22 18.17 -5.84
N PHE A 21 -4.42 18.42 -6.38
CA PHE A 21 -5.45 17.40 -6.54
C PHE A 21 -4.96 16.18 -7.34
N PHE A 22 -4.35 16.40 -8.51
CA PHE A 22 -3.80 15.31 -9.30
C PHE A 22 -2.66 14.59 -8.60
N THR A 23 -1.81 15.32 -7.89
CA THR A 23 -0.65 14.74 -7.18
C THR A 23 -1.11 13.83 -6.05
N PHE A 24 -2.06 14.27 -5.22
CA PHE A 24 -2.65 13.46 -4.16
C PHE A 24 -3.41 12.25 -4.70
N PHE A 25 -4.18 12.43 -5.78
CA PHE A 25 -4.88 11.33 -6.43
C PHE A 25 -3.90 10.27 -6.95
N LEU A 26 -2.87 10.69 -7.68
CA LEU A 26 -1.88 9.78 -8.25
C LEU A 26 -1.03 9.12 -7.17
N GLN A 27 -0.70 9.85 -6.11
CA GLN A 27 -0.02 9.32 -4.93
C GLN A 27 -0.85 8.21 -4.29
N GLY A 28 -2.12 8.49 -3.96
CA GLY A 28 -3.02 7.50 -3.37
C GLY A 28 -3.18 6.25 -4.24
N PHE A 29 -3.37 6.45 -5.55
CA PHE A 29 -3.49 5.35 -6.50
C PHE A 29 -2.21 4.48 -6.57
N THR A 30 -1.05 5.13 -6.66
CA THR A 30 0.24 4.44 -6.78
C THR A 30 0.57 3.67 -5.50
N PHE A 31 0.35 4.28 -4.33
CA PHE A 31 0.55 3.60 -3.04
C PHE A 31 -0.44 2.46 -2.84
N GLY A 32 -1.71 2.62 -3.24
CA GLY A 32 -2.70 1.54 -3.20
C GLY A 32 -2.28 0.35 -4.06
N LYS A 33 -1.90 0.60 -5.32
CA LYS A 33 -1.41 -0.43 -6.24
C LYS A 33 -0.14 -1.11 -5.74
N ALA A 34 0.83 -0.33 -5.26
CA ALA A 34 2.06 -0.89 -4.70
C ALA A 34 1.78 -1.75 -3.46
N GLY A 35 0.87 -1.32 -2.58
CA GLY A 35 0.45 -2.07 -1.40
C GLY A 35 -0.23 -3.40 -1.74
N GLU A 36 -1.11 -3.41 -2.74
CA GLU A 36 -1.80 -4.61 -3.21
C GLU A 36 -0.79 -5.64 -3.79
N ILE A 37 0.11 -5.17 -4.64
CA ILE A 37 1.15 -6.01 -5.26
C ILE A 37 2.09 -6.57 -4.20
N LEU A 38 2.57 -5.72 -3.28
CA LEU A 38 3.46 -6.13 -2.20
C LEU A 38 2.80 -7.18 -1.30
N THR A 39 1.56 -6.94 -0.88
CA THR A 39 0.79 -7.88 -0.04
C THR A 39 0.63 -9.22 -0.74
N THR A 40 0.25 -9.22 -2.02
CA THR A 40 0.08 -10.46 -2.79
C THR A 40 1.40 -11.23 -2.93
N ARG A 41 2.51 -10.52 -3.18
CA ARG A 41 3.85 -11.12 -3.26
C ARG A 41 4.29 -11.73 -1.93
N LEU A 42 4.09 -11.00 -0.83
CA LEU A 42 4.43 -11.47 0.53
C LEU A 42 3.64 -12.73 0.87
N ARG A 43 2.32 -12.76 0.62
CA ARG A 43 1.49 -13.94 0.86
C ARG A 43 1.98 -15.17 0.07
N SER A 44 2.31 -14.98 -1.21
CA SER A 44 2.84 -16.07 -2.05
C SER A 44 4.20 -16.59 -1.54
N LEU A 45 5.11 -15.68 -1.16
CA LEU A 45 6.42 -16.05 -0.62
C LEU A 45 6.30 -16.74 0.75
N ALA A 46 5.45 -16.23 1.64
CA ALA A 46 5.20 -16.81 2.95
C ALA A 46 4.60 -18.22 2.83
N PHE A 47 3.62 -18.41 1.95
CA PHE A 47 3.05 -19.73 1.67
C PHE A 47 4.11 -20.70 1.12
N ARG A 48 4.92 -20.24 0.16
CA ARG A 48 6.01 -21.05 -0.41
C ARG A 48 7.06 -21.42 0.64
N ALA A 49 7.40 -20.51 1.55
CA ALA A 49 8.34 -20.79 2.63
C ALA A 49 7.76 -21.79 3.65
N MET A 50 6.47 -21.68 3.96
CA MET A 50 5.75 -22.59 4.85
C MET A 50 5.74 -24.02 4.31
N LEU A 51 5.44 -24.20 3.01
CA LEU A 51 5.48 -25.53 2.36
C LEU A 51 6.87 -26.17 2.34
N ARG A 52 7.92 -25.41 2.60
CA ARG A 52 9.31 -25.85 2.53
C ARG A 52 9.90 -26.20 3.90
N GLN A 53 9.09 -26.10 4.98
CA GLN A 53 9.48 -26.46 6.33
C GLN A 53 9.47 -27.99 6.54
N ASP A 54 10.30 -28.46 7.46
CA ASP A 54 10.39 -29.87 7.83
C ASP A 54 9.16 -30.34 8.61
N MET A 55 8.85 -31.65 8.57
CA MET A 55 7.68 -32.22 9.23
C MET A 55 7.65 -31.95 10.75
N SER A 56 8.83 -31.96 11.39
CA SER A 56 8.97 -31.66 12.82
C SER A 56 8.58 -30.21 13.19
N TRP A 57 8.62 -29.28 12.23
CA TRP A 57 8.18 -27.90 12.43
C TRP A 57 6.65 -27.80 12.56
N PHE A 58 5.92 -28.69 11.88
CA PHE A 58 4.46 -28.78 11.94
C PHE A 58 3.95 -29.53 13.17
N ASP A 59 4.81 -30.31 13.84
CA ASP A 59 4.48 -31.00 15.09
C ASP A 59 4.40 -30.05 16.29
N ASP A 60 4.98 -28.83 16.20
CA ASP A 60 4.81 -27.81 17.23
C ASP A 60 3.36 -27.29 17.21
N HIS A 61 2.70 -27.33 18.38
CA HIS A 61 1.31 -26.89 18.56
C HIS A 61 1.10 -25.43 18.12
N LYS A 62 2.16 -24.62 18.10
CA LYS A 62 2.16 -23.22 17.63
C LYS A 62 2.07 -23.08 16.11
N ASN A 63 2.47 -24.11 15.35
CA ASN A 63 2.48 -24.14 13.89
C ASN A 63 1.36 -25.04 13.34
N SER A 64 0.29 -25.23 14.12
CA SER A 64 -0.91 -25.90 13.63
C SER A 64 -1.49 -25.18 12.40
N THR A 65 -2.06 -25.95 11.48
CA THR A 65 -2.57 -25.47 10.18
C THR A 65 -3.53 -24.29 10.31
N GLY A 66 -4.36 -24.25 11.36
CA GLY A 66 -5.26 -23.13 11.66
C GLY A 66 -4.51 -21.85 12.09
N ALA A 67 -3.47 -21.97 12.91
CA ALA A 67 -2.65 -20.84 13.34
C ALA A 67 -1.84 -20.26 12.16
N LEU A 68 -1.32 -21.14 11.30
CA LEU A 68 -0.57 -20.74 10.10
C LEU A 68 -1.47 -20.08 9.05
N SER A 69 -2.67 -20.61 8.81
CA SER A 69 -3.66 -19.98 7.92
C SER A 69 -4.06 -18.59 8.43
N THR A 70 -4.20 -18.43 9.75
CA THR A 70 -4.52 -17.14 10.37
C THR A 70 -3.38 -16.13 10.20
N ARG A 71 -2.12 -16.56 10.37
CA ARG A 71 -0.92 -15.73 10.13
C ARG A 71 -0.72 -15.37 8.67
N LEU A 72 -1.18 -16.20 7.75
CA LEU A 72 -1.12 -15.90 6.33
C LEU A 72 -2.26 -14.94 5.93
N ALA A 73 -3.43 -15.03 6.58
CA ALA A 73 -4.61 -14.21 6.32
C ALA A 73 -4.50 -12.78 6.86
N THR A 74 -3.87 -12.61 8.02
CA THR A 74 -3.65 -11.33 8.71
C THR A 74 -2.38 -10.66 8.22
#